data_AF-A0A059LKH6-F1
#
_entry.id   AF-A0A059LKH6-F1
#
_cell.length_a   1.000
_cell.length_b   1.000
_cell.length_c   1.000
_cell.angle_alpha   90.00
_cell.angle_beta   90.00
_cell.angle_gamma   90.00
#
_symmetry.space_group_name_H-M   'P 1'
#
loop_
_entity.id
_entity.type
_entity.pdbx_description
1 polymer ?
#
loop_
_entity_poly.entity_id
_entity_poly.type
_entity_poly.pdbx_seq_one_letter_code
_entity_poly.pdbx_strand_id
1 'polypeptide(L)'
;IIIAHVRLFYGLCCGMQVKIQPPELKAFMDKKLSIELNARRHVTGVLRGFDQFMNLVLDAAVDEKAKVDLGMIVIRGNSIQTMEVLEPLDA
;
A
#
# COMPACT_ATOMS: atom_id res chain seq x y z
N ILE A 1 0.88 -0.77 16.01
CA ILE A 1 1.64 -0.23 14.85
C ILE A 1 2.64 -1.32 14.49
N ILE A 2 2.33 -2.12 13.47
CA ILE A 2 2.87 -3.49 13.32
C ILE A 2 4.30 -3.41 12.78
N ILE A 3 5.27 -3.31 13.69
CA ILE A 3 6.68 -3.60 13.41
C ILE A 3 6.80 -5.13 13.50
N ALA A 4 6.68 -5.81 12.36
CA ALA A 4 7.04 -7.23 12.26
C ALA A 4 8.37 -7.37 11.53
N HIS A 5 9.14 -8.35 11.96
CA HIS A 5 10.49 -8.66 11.54
C HIS A 5 10.54 -9.27 10.13
N VAL A 6 11.69 -9.13 9.46
CA VAL A 6 11.99 -9.47 8.06
C VAL A 6 11.79 -10.95 7.76
N ARG A 7 11.00 -11.26 6.72
CA ARG A 7 11.20 -12.44 5.90
C ARG A 7 10.86 -12.07 4.46
N LEU A 8 11.90 -12.02 3.63
CA LEU A 8 11.82 -11.80 2.19
C LEU A 8 10.93 -12.86 1.55
N PHE A 9 10.02 -12.43 0.68
CA PHE A 9 9.52 -13.24 -0.42
C PHE A 9 9.51 -12.39 -1.70
N TYR A 10 10.71 -12.09 -2.19
CA TYR A 10 10.91 -11.91 -3.63
C TYR A 10 11.13 -13.31 -4.20
N GLY A 11 10.07 -13.99 -4.63
CA GLY A 11 10.22 -15.27 -5.35
C GLY A 11 9.04 -16.23 -5.25
N LEU A 12 8.37 -16.43 -6.40
CA LEU A 12 7.55 -17.59 -6.79
C LEU A 12 6.30 -17.93 -5.94
N CYS A 13 5.11 -17.64 -6.45
CA CYS A 13 4.24 -18.68 -7.04
C CYS A 13 3.00 -18.07 -7.72
N CYS A 14 2.74 -18.56 -8.94
CA CYS A 14 1.50 -18.58 -9.75
C CYS A 14 0.26 -17.77 -9.31
N GLY A 15 -0.26 -16.96 -10.25
CA GLY A 15 -1.67 -16.56 -10.30
C GLY A 15 -1.96 -15.09 -10.00
N MET A 16 -1.74 -14.22 -10.98
CA MET A 16 -2.18 -12.81 -10.99
C MET A 16 -1.58 -11.92 -9.90
N GLN A 17 -0.26 -11.75 -9.93
CA GLN A 17 0.40 -10.64 -9.22
C GLN A 17 0.46 -9.46 -10.19
N VAL A 18 -0.13 -8.32 -9.80
CA VAL A 18 0.18 -7.04 -10.41
C VAL A 18 1.68 -6.85 -10.23
N LYS A 19 2.46 -7.11 -11.27
CA LYS A 19 3.88 -6.79 -11.30
C LYS A 19 3.94 -5.28 -11.38
N ILE A 20 3.81 -4.60 -10.25
CA ILE A 20 3.94 -3.16 -10.27
C ILE A 20 5.39 -2.88 -10.59
N GLN A 21 5.65 -2.47 -11.81
CA GLN A 21 6.99 -2.13 -12.21
C GLN A 21 7.39 -0.91 -11.39
N PRO A 22 8.64 -0.83 -10.87
CA PRO A 22 9.13 0.38 -10.21
C PRO A 22 8.81 1.71 -10.94
N PRO A 23 8.78 1.79 -12.29
CA PRO A 23 8.31 2.98 -13.00
C PRO A 23 6.81 3.30 -12.82
N GLU A 24 5.94 2.30 -12.67
CA GLU A 24 4.48 2.49 -12.52
C GLU A 24 4.11 2.93 -11.11
N LEU A 25 4.83 2.46 -10.08
CA LEU A 25 4.57 2.86 -8.69
C LEU A 25 4.81 4.35 -8.47
N LYS A 26 5.76 4.92 -9.22
CA LYS A 26 6.05 6.36 -9.22
C LYS A 26 4.87 7.19 -9.73
N ALA A 27 4.05 6.66 -10.62
CA ALA A 27 2.84 7.34 -11.12
C ALA A 27 1.71 7.42 -10.09
N PHE A 28 1.82 6.68 -8.98
CA PHE A 28 0.90 6.69 -7.85
C PHE A 28 1.37 7.57 -6.68
N MET A 29 2.53 8.21 -6.80
CA MET A 29 3.01 9.17 -5.80
C MET A 29 2.07 10.36 -5.72
N ASP A 30 1.85 10.85 -4.50
CA ASP A 30 0.93 11.92 -4.14
C ASP A 30 -0.53 11.68 -4.55
N LYS A 31 -0.89 10.42 -4.87
CA LYS A 31 -2.26 10.03 -5.16
C LYS A 31 -2.91 9.30 -4.01
N LYS A 32 -4.23 9.38 -3.95
CA LYS A 32 -5.04 8.65 -2.97
C LYS A 32 -5.18 7.19 -3.37
N LEU A 33 -4.70 6.30 -2.50
CA LEU A 33 -4.75 4.86 -2.66
C LEU A 33 -5.67 4.24 -1.60
N SER A 34 -6.42 3.24 -2.02
CA SER A 34 -7.11 2.29 -1.15
C SER A 34 -6.28 1.03 -1.05
N ILE A 35 -5.95 0.60 0.17
CA ILE A 35 -5.09 -0.55 0.42
C ILE A 35 -5.84 -1.54 1.30
N GLU A 36 -5.98 -2.76 0.80
CA GLU A 36 -6.44 -3.88 1.60
C GLU A 36 -5.25 -4.53 2.29
N LEU A 37 -5.31 -4.58 3.61
CA LEU A 37 -4.30 -5.22 4.45
C LEU A 37 -4.80 -6.57 4.94
N ASN A 38 -3.84 -7.42 5.29
CA ASN A 38 -4.09 -8.65 6.02
C ASN A 38 -4.98 -8.40 7.26
N ALA A 39 -5.81 -9.39 7.59
CA ALA A 39 -6.90 -9.31 8.57
C ALA A 39 -8.13 -8.49 8.11
N ARG A 40 -8.37 -8.42 6.79
CA ARG A 40 -9.52 -7.73 6.17
C ARG A 40 -9.60 -6.25 6.55
N ARG A 41 -8.47 -5.56 6.71
CA ARG A 41 -8.48 -4.13 7.04
C ARG A 41 -8.40 -3.32 5.76
N HIS A 42 -9.19 -2.26 5.66
CA HIS A 42 -9.14 -1.33 4.54
C HIS A 42 -8.62 0.00 5.06
N VAL A 43 -7.52 0.46 4.46
CA VAL A 43 -6.90 1.73 4.80
C VAL A 43 -6.77 2.54 3.53
N THR A 44 -7.26 3.76 3.58
CA THR A 44 -7.16 4.71 2.48
C THR A 44 -6.23 5.84 2.87
N GLY A 45 -5.33 6.26 2.00
CA GLY A 45 -4.41 7.35 2.30
C GLY A 45 -3.67 7.85 1.07
N VAL A 46 -2.94 8.94 1.22
CA VAL A 46 -2.13 9.51 0.13
C VAL A 46 -0.74 8.90 0.16
N LEU A 47 -0.28 8.33 -0.96
CA LEU A 47 1.06 7.75 -1.03
C LEU A 47 2.11 8.85 -1.07
N ARG A 48 2.93 8.94 -0.02
CA ARG A 48 4.07 9.89 0.05
C ARG A 48 5.39 9.29 -0.37
N GLY A 49 5.54 7.99 -0.22
CA GLY A 49 6.79 7.32 -0.48
C GLY A 49 6.64 5.82 -0.51
N PHE A 50 7.55 5.18 -1.24
CA PHE A 50 7.66 3.74 -1.28
C PHE A 50 9.14 3.35 -1.27
N ASP A 51 9.40 2.10 -0.90
CA ASP A 51 10.74 1.52 -0.90
C ASP A 51 10.79 0.28 -1.81
N GLN A 52 11.98 -0.18 -2.13
CA GLN A 52 12.24 -1.41 -2.89
C GLN A 52 11.61 -2.65 -2.27
N PHE A 53 11.18 -2.60 -1.01
CA PHE A 53 10.47 -3.67 -0.29
C PHE A 53 8.94 -3.51 -0.30
N MET A 54 8.38 -2.63 -1.15
CA MET A 54 6.95 -2.28 -1.17
C MET A 54 6.42 -1.73 0.17
N ASN A 55 7.30 -1.21 1.03
CA ASN A 55 6.86 -0.47 2.21
C ASN A 55 6.30 0.87 1.72
N LEU A 56 5.08 1.20 2.12
CA LEU A 56 4.38 2.40 1.68
C LEU A 56 4.25 3.37 2.85
N VAL A 57 4.55 4.63 2.60
CA VAL A 57 4.29 5.73 3.52
C VAL A 57 3.00 6.38 3.08
N LEU A 58 1.94 6.22 3.88
CA LEU A 58 0.66 6.88 3.66
C LEU A 58 0.54 8.08 4.59
N ASP A 59 0.08 9.19 4.03
CA ASP A 59 -0.29 10.38 4.77
C ASP A 59 -1.81 10.55 4.77
N ALA A 60 -2.33 11.21 5.81
CA ALA A 60 -3.76 11.33 6.08
C ALA A 60 -4.52 9.98 5.93
N ALA A 61 -3.94 8.89 6.46
CA ALA A 61 -4.52 7.57 6.36
C ALA A 61 -5.78 7.46 7.23
N VAL A 62 -6.82 6.83 6.69
CA VAL A 62 -8.10 6.60 7.35
C VAL A 62 -8.41 5.12 7.26
N ASP A 63 -8.77 4.51 8.39
CA ASP A 63 -9.26 3.13 8.41
C ASP A 63 -10.75 3.13 8.05
N GLU A 64 -11.15 2.52 6.93
CA GLU A 64 -12.56 2.53 6.49
C GLU A 64 -13.47 1.75 7.45
N LYS A 65 -12.94 0.72 8.13
CA LYS A 65 -13.76 -0.08 9.06
C LYS A 65 -14.06 0.67 10.33
N ALA A 66 -13.07 1.37 10.87
CA ALA A 66 -13.20 2.10 12.12
C ALA A 66 -13.64 3.57 11.91
N LYS A 67 -13.52 4.08 10.67
CA LYS A 67 -13.65 5.50 10.32
C LYS A 67 -12.80 6.39 11.24
N VAL A 68 -11.58 5.93 11.52
CA VAL A 68 -10.62 6.63 12.38
C VAL A 68 -9.50 7.16 11.52
N ASP A 69 -9.17 8.43 11.73
CA ASP A 69 -7.99 9.06 11.17
C ASP A 69 -6.74 8.56 11.89
N LEU A 70 -5.85 7.92 11.14
CA LEU A 70 -4.57 7.41 11.60
C LEU A 70 -3.43 8.42 11.38
N GLY A 71 -3.65 9.41 10.51
CA GLY A 71 -2.64 10.40 10.15
C GLY A 71 -1.54 9.80 9.27
N MET A 72 -0.28 10.11 9.57
CA MET A 72 0.86 9.56 8.82
C MET A 72 1.26 8.19 9.36
N ILE A 73 1.18 7.16 8.52
CA ILE A 73 1.55 5.79 8.88
C ILE A 73 2.45 5.16 7.82
N VAL A 74 3.25 4.20 8.27
CA VAL A 74 4.05 3.36 7.37
C VAL A 74 3.44 1.96 7.36
N ILE A 75 3.05 1.51 6.17
CA ILE A 75 2.52 0.18 5.91
C ILE A 75 3.64 -0.70 5.35
N ARG A 76 3.78 -1.88 5.92
CA ARG A 76 4.76 -2.86 5.47
C ARG A 76 4.26 -3.60 4.24
N GLY A 77 5.09 -3.71 3.20
CA GLY A 77 4.71 -4.35 1.93
C GLY A 77 4.19 -5.78 2.08
N ASN A 78 4.74 -6.54 3.03
CA ASN A 78 4.32 -7.91 3.32
C ASN A 78 2.89 -8.04 3.88
N SER A 79 2.30 -6.95 4.35
CA SER A 79 0.95 -6.93 4.91
C SER A 79 -0.12 -6.48 3.91
N ILE A 80 0.29 -6.09 2.71
CA ILE A 80 -0.59 -5.59 1.66
C ILE A 80 -1.12 -6.79 0.87
N GLN A 81 -2.44 -6.89 0.79
CA GLN A 81 -3.13 -7.90 0.01
C GLN A 81 -3.43 -7.37 -1.39
N THR A 82 -4.04 -6.19 -1.48
CA THR A 82 -4.35 -5.50 -2.73
C THR A 82 -4.17 -3.99 -2.57
N MET A 83 -3.94 -3.31 -3.69
CA MET A 83 -3.91 -1.84 -3.74
C MET A 83 -4.69 -1.36 -4.96
N GLU A 84 -5.51 -0.35 -4.74
CA GLU A 84 -6.36 0.28 -5.73
C GLU A 84 -6.15 1.79 -5.67
N VAL A 85 -6.22 2.44 -6.82
CA VAL A 85 -6.02 3.88 -6.93
C VAL A 85 -7.39 4.50 -7.05
N LEU A 86 -7.74 5.40 -6.14
CA LEU A 86 -9.04 6.06 -6.16
C LEU A 86 -9.10 7.22 -7.16
N GLU A 87 -7.94 7.74 -7.53
CA GLU A 87 -7.82 8.86 -8.45
C GLU A 87 -7.52 8.38 -9.88
N PRO A 88 -8.14 8.97 -10.90
CA PRO A 88 -7.85 8.63 -12.29
C PRO A 88 -6.37 8.92 -12.60
N LEU A 89 -5.72 7.98 -13.29
CA LEU A 89 -4.42 8.25 -13.90
C LEU A 89 -4.68 9.10 -15.15
N ASP A 90 -4.45 10.40 -15.06
CA ASP A 90 -4.38 11.25 -16.25
C ASP A 90 -3.22 10.73 -17.13
N ALA A 91 -3.59 10.26 -18.33
CA ALA A 91 -2.72 9.60 -19.31
C ALA A 91 -1.81 10.58 -20.07
#